data_AF-I8U7K9-F1
#
_entry.id   AF-I8U7K9-F1
#
_cell.length_a   1.000
_cell.length_b   1.000
_cell.length_c   1.000
_cell.angle_alpha   90.00
_cell.angle_beta   90.00
_cell.angle_gamma   90.00
#
_symmetry.space_group_name_H-M   'P 1'
#
loop_
_entity.id
_entity.type
_entity.pdbx_description
1 polymer ?
#
loop_
_entity_poly.entity_id
_entity_poly.type
_entity_poly.pdbx_seq_one_letter_code
_entity_poly.pdbx_strand_id
1 'polypeptide(L)'
;MHVLSIILPLYLALPTTAGSLKPRATYTDCTDSQKQLLSAAVTDAGKMASAGASSLRSNSASSLFQTFFKTTDSSAMDQVASALEKIAEEASQPGGGVVTYSCSPGSISCQSGGFTTTGYASTDGTNGQVNTCPAYFDLPASSDDCTVLDQRTSALHELGHTKGVLGNEVYGYQEIMNIDTQTALSNAESYAFLRSVAQVARLKQVAQ
;
A
#
# COMPACT_ATOMS: atom_id res chain seq x y z
N MET A 1 0.37 -11.56 79.83
CA MET A 1 -0.17 -10.81 78.67
C MET A 1 0.96 -10.64 77.66
N HIS A 2 0.94 -11.39 76.56
CA HIS A 2 1.83 -11.19 75.41
C HIS A 2 0.94 -11.23 74.17
N VAL A 3 0.88 -10.13 73.42
CA VAL A 3 0.14 -10.03 72.16
C VAL A 3 1.18 -10.04 71.05
N LEU A 4 1.21 -11.11 70.26
CA LEU A 4 2.03 -11.18 69.04
C LEU A 4 1.20 -10.59 67.88
N SER A 5 1.57 -9.40 67.40
CA SER A 5 1.02 -8.82 66.18
C SER A 5 1.69 -9.42 64.95
N ILE A 6 0.91 -10.10 64.10
CA ILE A 6 1.34 -10.56 62.78
C ILE A 6 0.86 -9.52 61.77
N ILE A 7 1.80 -8.85 61.08
CA ILE A 7 1.51 -7.91 60.00
C ILE A 7 1.70 -8.66 58.68
N LEU A 8 0.62 -8.87 57.93
CA LEU A 8 0.65 -9.50 56.60
C LEU A 8 0.82 -8.40 55.54
N PRO A 9 1.84 -8.45 54.67
CA PRO A 9 2.01 -7.43 53.63
C PRO A 9 0.99 -7.67 52.51
N LEU A 10 0.09 -6.69 52.33
CA LEU A 10 -0.85 -6.63 51.23
C LEU A 10 -0.09 -6.23 49.95
N TYR A 11 0.19 -7.19 49.08
CA TYR A 11 0.72 -6.92 47.75
C TYR A 11 -0.40 -6.38 46.85
N LEU A 12 -0.36 -5.09 46.55
CA LEU A 12 -1.20 -4.46 45.52
C LEU A 12 -0.70 -4.91 44.14
N ALA A 13 -1.44 -5.82 43.51
CA ALA A 13 -1.27 -6.10 42.09
C ALA A 13 -1.78 -4.90 41.29
N LEU A 14 -0.89 -4.25 40.55
CA LEU A 14 -1.26 -3.22 39.58
C LEU A 14 -2.08 -3.87 38.46
N PRO A 15 -3.23 -3.29 38.07
CA PRO A 15 -3.98 -3.80 36.94
C PRO A 15 -3.15 -3.61 35.66
N THR A 16 -2.78 -4.71 35.01
CA THR A 16 -2.34 -4.70 33.61
C THR A 16 -3.46 -4.10 32.79
N THR A 17 -3.21 -2.92 32.20
CA THR A 17 -4.08 -2.34 31.19
C THR A 17 -4.10 -3.29 30.00
N ALA A 18 -5.18 -4.06 29.86
CA ALA A 18 -5.45 -4.76 28.62
C ALA A 18 -5.63 -3.70 27.54
N GLY A 19 -4.60 -3.52 26.69
CA GLY A 19 -4.71 -2.68 25.51
C GLY A 19 -5.90 -3.17 24.70
N SER A 20 -6.81 -2.26 24.33
CA SER A 20 -7.91 -2.60 23.43
C SER A 20 -7.31 -3.23 22.18
N LEU A 21 -7.74 -4.45 21.84
CA LEU A 21 -7.37 -5.08 20.59
C LEU A 21 -7.88 -4.16 19.48
N LYS A 22 -6.96 -3.42 18.85
CA LYS A 22 -7.29 -2.68 17.64
C LYS A 22 -7.88 -3.69 16.66
N PRO A 23 -8.96 -3.35 15.93
CA PRO A 23 -9.46 -4.20 14.85
C PRO A 23 -8.29 -4.62 13.94
N ARG A 24 -8.45 -5.69 13.15
CA ARG A 24 -7.54 -5.95 12.01
C ARG A 24 -7.99 -5.10 10.83
N ALA A 25 -7.09 -4.88 9.86
CA ALA A 25 -7.46 -4.20 8.63
C ALA A 25 -8.71 -4.90 8.11
N THR A 26 -9.70 -4.11 7.73
CA THR A 26 -11.05 -4.64 7.54
C THR A 26 -11.08 -5.36 6.21
N TYR A 27 -10.87 -6.68 6.24
CA TYR A 27 -10.99 -7.55 5.07
C TYR A 27 -12.41 -8.12 5.02
N THR A 28 -13.18 -7.79 3.98
CA THR A 28 -14.57 -8.21 3.80
C THR A 28 -14.72 -9.10 2.57
N ASP A 29 -15.75 -9.95 2.58
CA ASP A 29 -16.12 -10.77 1.42
C ASP A 29 -14.99 -11.67 0.89
N CYS A 30 -14.06 -12.02 1.76
CA CYS A 30 -12.90 -12.85 1.46
C CYS A 30 -13.08 -14.26 2.01
N THR A 31 -12.73 -15.26 1.21
CA THR A 31 -12.30 -16.56 1.75
C THR A 31 -10.99 -16.40 2.54
N ASP A 32 -10.66 -17.37 3.38
CA ASP A 32 -9.40 -17.34 4.16
C ASP A 32 -8.16 -17.22 3.26
N SER A 33 -8.15 -17.94 2.13
CA SER A 33 -7.04 -17.89 1.16
C SER A 33 -6.94 -16.51 0.49
N GLN A 34 -8.06 -15.93 0.06
CA GLN A 34 -8.05 -14.59 -0.54
C GLN A 34 -7.60 -13.52 0.47
N LYS A 35 -8.08 -13.62 1.72
CA LYS A 35 -7.66 -12.74 2.81
C LYS A 35 -6.16 -12.82 3.05
N GLN A 36 -5.59 -14.03 3.03
CA GLN A 36 -4.15 -14.23 3.19
C GLN A 36 -3.37 -13.58 2.03
N LEU A 37 -3.78 -13.83 0.79
CA LEU A 37 -3.14 -13.25 -0.40
C LEU A 37 -3.21 -11.72 -0.40
N LEU A 38 -4.41 -11.16 -0.24
CA LEU A 38 -4.63 -9.72 -0.25
C LEU A 38 -3.92 -9.04 0.93
N SER A 39 -3.95 -9.63 2.12
CA SER A 39 -3.22 -9.09 3.28
C SER A 39 -1.71 -9.12 3.10
N ALA A 40 -1.16 -10.15 2.48
CA ALA A 40 0.26 -10.22 2.15
C ALA A 40 0.63 -9.15 1.11
N ALA A 41 -0.18 -9.02 0.06
CA ALA A 41 0.02 -8.03 -1.00
C ALA A 41 -0.04 -6.59 -0.48
N VAL A 42 -1.01 -6.25 0.38
CA VAL A 42 -1.11 -4.94 1.04
C VAL A 42 0.12 -4.67 1.90
N THR A 43 0.54 -5.66 2.70
CA THR A 43 1.74 -5.52 3.55
C THR A 43 2.99 -5.24 2.71
N ASP A 44 3.15 -5.96 1.60
CA ASP A 44 4.28 -5.76 0.71
C ASP A 44 4.18 -4.43 -0.04
N ALA A 45 2.99 -4.02 -0.50
CA ALA A 45 2.74 -2.70 -1.06
C ALA A 45 3.15 -1.57 -0.09
N GLY A 46 2.93 -1.75 1.21
CA GLY A 46 3.41 -0.83 2.24
C GLY A 46 4.94 -0.74 2.31
N LYS A 47 5.64 -1.88 2.34
CA LYS A 47 7.12 -1.92 2.33
C LYS A 47 7.68 -1.26 1.07
N MET A 48 7.04 -1.55 -0.05
CA MET A 48 7.33 -1.03 -1.37
C MET A 48 7.19 0.50 -1.42
N ALA A 49 6.08 1.03 -0.92
CA ALA A 49 5.85 2.47 -0.84
C ALA A 49 6.85 3.15 0.11
N SER A 50 7.13 2.54 1.27
CA SER A 50 8.15 3.03 2.22
C SER A 50 9.54 3.14 1.57
N ALA A 51 9.93 2.13 0.79
CA ALA A 51 11.20 2.14 0.06
C ALA A 51 11.24 3.23 -1.03
N GLY A 52 10.14 3.41 -1.77
CA GLY A 52 10.00 4.46 -2.76
C GLY A 52 10.13 5.85 -2.15
N ALA A 53 9.36 6.13 -1.09
CA ALA A 53 9.44 7.38 -0.34
C ALA A 53 10.86 7.65 0.17
N SER A 54 11.48 6.67 0.84
CA SER A 54 12.84 6.80 1.36
C SER A 54 13.87 7.13 0.27
N SER A 55 13.71 6.55 -0.92
CA SER A 55 14.61 6.79 -2.06
C SER A 55 14.42 8.19 -2.67
N LEU A 56 13.20 8.74 -2.63
CA LEU A 56 12.94 10.12 -3.02
C LEU A 56 13.49 11.11 -1.98
N ARG A 57 13.25 10.87 -0.68
CA ARG A 57 13.74 11.73 0.41
C ARG A 57 15.26 11.78 0.49
N SER A 58 15.94 10.68 0.14
CA SER A 58 17.40 10.62 0.05
C SER A 58 17.97 11.03 -1.31
N ASN A 59 17.10 11.43 -2.25
CA ASN A 59 17.44 11.81 -3.62
C ASN A 59 18.16 10.72 -4.43
N SER A 60 18.13 9.45 -3.98
CA SER A 60 18.80 8.32 -4.63
C SER A 60 18.02 7.78 -5.84
N ALA A 61 16.78 8.21 -6.04
CA ALA A 61 15.91 7.79 -7.15
C ALA A 61 15.49 8.94 -8.07
N SER A 62 16.22 10.06 -8.09
CA SER A 62 15.86 11.26 -8.89
C SER A 62 15.73 11.00 -10.40
N SER A 63 16.65 10.24 -11.00
CA SER A 63 16.55 9.86 -12.42
C SER A 63 15.33 8.98 -12.71
N LEU A 64 14.99 8.11 -11.76
CA LEU A 64 13.83 7.24 -11.87
C LEU A 64 12.52 8.02 -11.70
N PHE A 65 12.51 8.96 -10.76
CA PHE A 65 11.42 9.91 -10.59
C PHE A 65 11.18 10.70 -11.88
N GLN A 66 12.22 11.27 -12.48
CA GLN A 66 12.10 11.99 -13.75
C GLN A 66 11.57 11.10 -14.87
N THR A 67 11.92 9.81 -14.88
CA THR A 67 11.44 8.84 -15.89
C THR A 67 9.92 8.68 -15.84
N PHE A 68 9.32 8.57 -14.65
CA PHE A 68 7.89 8.29 -14.51
C PHE A 68 7.04 9.56 -14.33
N PHE A 69 7.58 10.59 -13.66
CA PHE A 69 6.87 11.83 -13.35
C PHE A 69 7.25 13.01 -14.25
N LYS A 70 8.19 12.82 -15.18
CA LYS A 70 8.54 13.78 -16.25
C LYS A 70 9.02 15.14 -15.77
N THR A 71 9.43 15.21 -14.51
CA THR A 71 9.95 16.43 -13.89
C THR A 71 11.08 16.09 -12.91
N THR A 72 11.86 17.10 -12.55
CA THR A 72 12.85 17.07 -11.45
C THR A 72 12.47 18.04 -10.34
N ASP A 73 11.25 18.58 -10.36
CA ASP A 73 10.79 19.56 -9.38
C ASP A 73 10.74 18.95 -7.98
N SER A 74 11.37 19.61 -7.01
CA SER A 74 11.43 19.13 -5.63
C SER A 74 10.04 19.06 -4.99
N SER A 75 9.14 19.99 -5.32
CA SER A 75 7.75 19.98 -4.85
C SER A 75 6.98 18.75 -5.35
N ALA A 76 7.20 18.36 -6.60
CA ALA A 76 6.61 17.15 -7.18
C ALA A 76 7.18 15.88 -6.53
N MET A 77 8.50 15.84 -6.29
CA MET A 77 9.14 14.75 -5.54
C MET A 77 8.58 14.64 -4.11
N ASP A 78 8.41 15.77 -3.43
CA ASP A 78 7.85 15.82 -2.08
C ASP A 78 6.38 15.37 -2.04
N GLN A 79 5.58 15.76 -3.04
CA GLN A 79 4.21 15.29 -3.19
C GLN A 79 4.16 13.76 -3.31
N VAL A 80 4.97 13.19 -4.21
CA VAL A 80 4.99 11.73 -4.45
C VAL A 80 5.51 10.98 -3.22
N ALA A 81 6.60 11.45 -2.61
CA ALA A 81 7.13 10.86 -1.38
C ALA A 81 6.11 10.86 -0.25
N SER A 82 5.38 11.97 -0.07
CA SER A 82 4.35 12.09 0.97
C SER A 82 3.15 11.16 0.73
N ALA A 83 2.75 10.97 -0.52
CA ALA A 83 1.69 10.00 -0.85
C ALA A 83 2.15 8.56 -0.59
N LEU A 84 3.38 8.21 -0.98
CA LEU A 84 3.97 6.89 -0.69
C LEU A 84 4.11 6.64 0.83
N GLU A 85 4.47 7.66 1.61
CA GLU A 85 4.51 7.59 3.08
C GLU A 85 3.12 7.27 3.66
N LYS A 86 2.06 7.92 3.16
CA LYS A 86 0.67 7.64 3.58
C LYS A 86 0.22 6.22 3.21
N ILE A 87 0.63 5.72 2.05
CA ILE A 87 0.36 4.32 1.64
C ILE A 87 1.10 3.36 2.58
N ALA A 88 2.37 3.62 2.85
CA ALA A 88 3.18 2.82 3.75
C ALA A 88 2.62 2.78 5.16
N GLU A 89 2.20 3.94 5.69
CA GLU A 89 1.57 4.06 6.99
C GLU A 89 0.30 3.21 7.05
N GLU A 90 -0.63 3.39 6.12
CA GLU A 90 -1.88 2.61 6.03
C GLU A 90 -1.62 1.10 6.04
N ALA A 91 -0.76 0.64 5.12
CA ALA A 91 -0.44 -0.77 4.96
C ALA A 91 0.31 -1.36 6.17
N SER A 92 0.98 -0.53 6.98
CA SER A 92 1.68 -0.96 8.19
C SER A 92 0.79 -1.08 9.43
N GLN A 93 -0.47 -0.61 9.36
CA GLN A 93 -1.42 -0.69 10.46
C GLN A 93 -2.23 -1.99 10.35
N PRO A 94 -1.92 -3.06 11.12
CA PRO A 94 -2.85 -4.17 11.31
C PRO A 94 -4.10 -3.66 12.05
N GLY A 95 -5.04 -3.13 11.26
CA GLY A 95 -6.37 -2.58 11.58
C GLY A 95 -6.49 -1.42 12.54
N GLY A 96 -5.46 -0.58 12.53
CA GLY A 96 -5.65 0.84 12.77
C GLY A 96 -5.86 1.66 11.50
N GLY A 97 -5.82 1.03 10.32
CA GLY A 97 -5.97 1.68 9.02
C GLY A 97 -7.40 2.17 8.76
N VAL A 98 -7.53 3.15 7.88
CA VAL A 98 -8.82 3.76 7.48
C VAL A 98 -9.34 3.18 6.16
N VAL A 99 -8.64 2.18 5.60
CA VAL A 99 -9.03 1.49 4.38
C VAL A 99 -9.69 0.14 4.69
N THR A 100 -10.85 -0.09 4.07
CA THR A 100 -11.49 -1.41 4.00
C THR A 100 -11.10 -2.09 2.69
N TYR A 101 -10.79 -3.39 2.75
CA TYR A 101 -10.34 -4.20 1.63
C TYR A 101 -11.35 -5.32 1.37
N SER A 102 -12.07 -5.26 0.26
CA SER A 102 -13.04 -6.30 -0.11
C SER A 102 -12.45 -7.23 -1.15
N CYS A 103 -12.65 -8.54 -0.97
CA CYS A 103 -12.34 -9.55 -1.98
C CYS A 103 -13.46 -9.73 -3.02
N SER A 104 -14.45 -8.84 -3.01
CA SER A 104 -15.60 -8.78 -3.93
C SER A 104 -15.58 -7.47 -4.72
N PRO A 105 -16.06 -7.47 -5.97
CA PRO A 105 -16.13 -6.25 -6.79
C PRO A 105 -17.25 -5.29 -6.36
N GLY A 106 -17.98 -5.57 -5.28
CA GLY A 106 -19.07 -4.72 -4.82
C GLY A 106 -20.14 -4.53 -5.90
N SER A 107 -20.36 -3.29 -6.33
CA SER A 107 -21.38 -2.92 -7.33
C SER A 107 -20.84 -2.77 -8.75
N ILE A 108 -19.53 -2.94 -8.99
CA ILE A 108 -18.97 -2.77 -10.33
C ILE A 108 -19.00 -4.07 -11.13
N SER A 109 -19.00 -3.94 -12.46
CA SER A 109 -18.74 -5.06 -13.36
C SER A 109 -17.27 -5.04 -13.75
N CYS A 110 -16.55 -6.11 -13.40
CA CYS A 110 -15.14 -6.27 -13.75
C CYS A 110 -14.99 -6.52 -15.24
N GLN A 111 -14.32 -5.60 -15.95
CA GLN A 111 -14.07 -5.77 -17.37
C GLN A 111 -13.00 -6.84 -17.60
N SER A 112 -13.15 -7.59 -18.69
CA SER A 112 -12.16 -8.57 -19.16
C SER A 112 -11.95 -8.41 -20.67
N GLY A 113 -10.78 -8.79 -21.17
CA GLY A 113 -10.40 -8.66 -22.58
C GLY A 113 -9.10 -7.87 -22.75
N GLY A 114 -9.09 -6.88 -23.65
CA GLY A 114 -7.90 -6.07 -23.95
C GLY A 114 -7.33 -5.31 -22.74
N PHE A 115 -8.16 -5.05 -21.73
CA PHE A 115 -7.77 -4.64 -20.39
C PHE A 115 -8.60 -5.47 -19.40
N THR A 116 -7.94 -6.00 -18.36
CA THR A 116 -8.62 -6.79 -17.32
C THR A 116 -8.57 -6.02 -16.01
N THR A 117 -9.74 -5.64 -15.50
CA THR A 117 -9.85 -4.95 -14.22
C THR A 117 -9.51 -5.92 -13.09
N THR A 118 -8.50 -5.59 -12.28
CA THR A 118 -8.11 -6.39 -11.12
C THR A 118 -8.63 -5.77 -9.82
N GLY A 119 -8.82 -4.46 -9.77
CA GLY A 119 -9.38 -3.79 -8.61
C GLY A 119 -9.94 -2.42 -8.96
N TYR A 120 -10.51 -1.80 -7.94
CA TYR A 120 -10.78 -0.38 -7.92
C TYR A 120 -10.79 0.11 -6.47
N ALA A 121 -10.53 1.39 -6.30
CA ALA A 121 -10.59 2.02 -5.00
C ALA A 121 -11.26 3.40 -5.03
N SER A 122 -11.81 3.77 -3.87
CA SER A 122 -12.42 5.06 -3.63
C SER A 122 -12.02 5.61 -2.27
N THR A 123 -12.19 6.91 -2.08
CA THR A 123 -11.94 7.61 -0.82
C THR A 123 -12.93 8.74 -0.62
N ASP A 124 -13.34 8.97 0.62
CA ASP A 124 -14.08 10.16 1.04
C ASP A 124 -13.14 11.30 1.50
N GLY A 125 -11.82 11.10 1.36
CA GLY A 125 -10.76 11.98 1.86
C GLY A 125 -10.20 11.55 3.22
N THR A 126 -10.91 10.69 3.97
CA THR A 126 -10.48 10.10 5.23
C THR A 126 -10.46 8.58 5.14
N ASN A 127 -11.61 7.96 4.85
CA ASN A 127 -11.77 6.52 4.72
C ASN A 127 -11.61 6.10 3.27
N GLY A 128 -11.00 4.93 3.06
CA GLY A 128 -10.86 4.33 1.75
C GLY A 128 -11.60 3.00 1.64
N GLN A 129 -11.97 2.63 0.43
CA GLN A 129 -12.44 1.30 0.10
C GLN A 129 -11.65 0.80 -1.09
N VAL A 130 -11.05 -0.38 -0.96
CA VAL A 130 -10.44 -1.15 -2.05
C VAL A 130 -11.34 -2.35 -2.30
N ASN A 131 -11.67 -2.65 -3.55
CA ASN A 131 -12.44 -3.82 -3.94
C ASN A 131 -11.69 -4.55 -5.04
N THR A 132 -11.51 -5.86 -4.89
CA THR A 132 -10.84 -6.66 -5.91
C THR A 132 -11.84 -7.34 -6.85
N CYS A 133 -11.49 -7.40 -8.12
CA CYS A 133 -12.11 -8.28 -9.10
C CYS A 133 -11.54 -9.70 -9.00
N PRO A 134 -12.26 -10.76 -9.47
CA PRO A 134 -11.77 -12.13 -9.42
C PRO A 134 -10.36 -12.31 -10.04
N ALA A 135 -10.09 -11.62 -11.15
CA ALA A 135 -8.81 -11.66 -11.86
C ALA A 135 -7.61 -11.22 -11.01
N TYR A 136 -7.82 -10.46 -9.92
CA TYR A 136 -6.75 -10.12 -8.98
C TYR A 136 -6.07 -11.35 -8.40
N PHE A 137 -6.86 -12.38 -8.06
CA PHE A 137 -6.36 -13.58 -7.43
C PHE A 137 -5.67 -14.54 -8.40
N ASP A 138 -5.79 -14.29 -9.71
CA ASP A 138 -5.07 -15.00 -10.77
C ASP A 138 -3.69 -14.37 -11.06
N LEU A 139 -3.43 -13.16 -10.55
CA LEU A 139 -2.12 -12.51 -10.67
C LEU A 139 -1.06 -13.27 -9.86
N PRO A 140 0.22 -13.27 -10.32
CA PRO A 140 1.31 -13.73 -9.48
C PRO A 140 1.38 -12.87 -8.20
N ALA A 141 1.69 -13.50 -7.08
CA ALA A 141 1.89 -12.77 -5.82
C ALA A 141 3.04 -11.74 -5.95
N SER A 142 4.05 -12.05 -6.76
CA SER A 142 5.20 -11.18 -7.00
C SER A 142 5.82 -11.46 -8.36
N SER A 143 6.24 -10.40 -9.06
CA SER A 143 7.11 -10.46 -10.23
C SER A 143 8.29 -9.50 -10.08
N ASP A 144 9.44 -9.88 -10.65
CA ASP A 144 10.59 -8.99 -10.85
C ASP A 144 10.62 -8.40 -12.28
N ASP A 145 9.74 -8.89 -13.17
CA ASP A 145 9.51 -8.31 -14.48
C ASP A 145 8.61 -7.08 -14.34
N CYS A 146 9.15 -5.90 -14.67
CA CYS A 146 8.43 -4.62 -14.58
C CYS A 146 7.26 -4.50 -15.56
N THR A 147 7.14 -5.40 -16.53
CA THR A 147 6.01 -5.44 -17.48
C THR A 147 4.87 -6.33 -17.03
N VAL A 148 5.07 -7.12 -15.96
CA VAL A 148 4.07 -8.04 -15.40
C VAL A 148 3.40 -7.39 -14.20
N LEU A 149 2.09 -7.25 -14.26
CA LEU A 149 1.27 -6.87 -13.12
C LEU A 149 1.27 -8.00 -12.08
N ASP A 150 1.63 -7.67 -10.83
CA ASP A 150 1.55 -8.57 -9.69
C ASP A 150 0.59 -8.04 -8.61
N GLN A 151 0.18 -8.90 -7.68
CA GLN A 151 -0.76 -8.56 -6.61
C GLN A 151 -0.29 -7.37 -5.76
N ARG A 152 1.02 -7.22 -5.54
CA ARG A 152 1.58 -6.13 -4.72
C ARG A 152 1.51 -4.80 -5.46
N THR A 153 1.89 -4.78 -6.75
CA THR A 153 1.78 -3.59 -7.61
C THR A 153 0.34 -3.15 -7.77
N SER A 154 -0.59 -4.09 -7.99
CA SER A 154 -2.01 -3.79 -8.04
C SER A 154 -2.50 -3.25 -6.69
N ALA A 155 -2.10 -3.84 -5.55
CA ALA A 155 -2.47 -3.30 -4.24
C ALA A 155 -1.92 -1.89 -3.98
N LEU A 156 -0.67 -1.59 -4.41
CA LEU A 156 -0.10 -0.26 -4.28
C LEU A 156 -0.87 0.77 -5.13
N HIS A 157 -1.20 0.41 -6.36
CA HIS A 157 -2.04 1.22 -7.25
C HIS A 157 -3.36 1.61 -6.55
N GLU A 158 -4.12 0.63 -6.08
CA GLU A 158 -5.41 0.88 -5.44
C GLU A 158 -5.27 1.72 -4.16
N LEU A 159 -4.23 1.47 -3.37
CA LEU A 159 -3.94 2.29 -2.19
C LEU A 159 -3.61 3.74 -2.57
N GLY A 160 -3.00 3.98 -3.73
CA GLY A 160 -2.79 5.31 -4.28
C GLY A 160 -4.08 6.13 -4.36
N HIS A 161 -5.15 5.55 -4.90
CA HIS A 161 -6.46 6.20 -4.94
C HIS A 161 -6.97 6.53 -3.54
N THR A 162 -6.82 5.60 -2.57
CA THR A 162 -7.28 5.85 -1.20
C THR A 162 -6.59 7.05 -0.54
N LYS A 163 -5.39 7.41 -1.02
CA LYS A 163 -4.57 8.52 -0.50
C LYS A 163 -4.57 9.76 -1.41
N GLY A 164 -5.52 9.84 -2.35
CA GLY A 164 -5.81 11.06 -3.12
C GLY A 164 -5.12 11.16 -4.48
N VAL A 165 -4.57 10.07 -5.01
CA VAL A 165 -4.10 10.00 -6.39
C VAL A 165 -5.30 9.67 -7.29
N LEU A 166 -6.01 10.69 -7.76
CA LEU A 166 -7.36 10.60 -8.36
C LEU A 166 -7.45 11.22 -9.77
N GLY A 167 -6.43 11.04 -10.59
CA GLY A 167 -6.36 11.57 -11.95
C GLY A 167 -6.98 10.68 -13.02
N ASN A 168 -6.65 10.98 -14.27
CA ASN A 168 -6.99 10.09 -15.38
C ASN A 168 -6.07 8.87 -15.34
N GLU A 169 -6.68 7.70 -15.31
CA GLU A 169 -5.94 6.44 -15.31
C GLU A 169 -5.27 6.16 -16.66
N VAL A 170 -3.97 5.92 -16.60
CA VAL A 170 -3.16 5.47 -17.74
C VAL A 170 -2.39 4.24 -17.32
N TYR A 171 -2.65 3.14 -18.03
CA TYR A 171 -2.17 1.81 -17.66
C TYR A 171 -1.07 1.30 -18.59
N GLY A 172 -0.14 0.55 -18.00
CA GLY A 172 0.90 -0.14 -18.73
C GLY A 172 2.12 0.72 -19.00
N TYR A 173 3.28 0.04 -19.06
CA TYR A 173 4.58 0.69 -19.14
C TYR A 173 4.69 1.64 -20.35
N GLN A 174 4.27 1.20 -21.54
CA GLN A 174 4.39 2.01 -22.76
C GLN A 174 3.60 3.32 -22.68
N GLU A 175 2.37 3.27 -22.15
CA GLU A 175 1.51 4.46 -22.07
C GLU A 175 2.03 5.46 -21.03
N ILE A 176 2.45 4.98 -19.85
CA ILE A 176 3.03 5.83 -18.78
C ILE A 176 4.34 6.47 -19.22
N MET A 177 5.07 5.87 -20.16
CA MET A 177 6.25 6.51 -20.71
C MET A 177 5.91 7.77 -21.52
N ASN A 178 4.68 7.90 -22.04
CA ASN A 178 4.25 8.97 -22.94
C ASN A 178 3.34 10.05 -22.32
N ILE A 179 2.97 9.93 -21.04
CA ILE A 179 2.15 10.95 -20.35
C ILE A 179 2.96 12.17 -19.92
N ASP A 180 2.28 13.30 -19.64
CA ASP A 180 2.87 14.51 -19.06
C ASP A 180 2.98 14.45 -17.52
N THR A 181 3.67 15.44 -16.93
CA THR A 181 3.87 15.54 -15.47
C THR A 181 2.58 15.59 -14.68
N GLN A 182 1.59 16.37 -15.14
CA GLN A 182 0.33 16.55 -14.41
C GLN A 182 -0.49 15.26 -14.36
N THR A 183 -0.51 14.54 -15.48
CA THR A 183 -1.11 13.22 -15.60
C THR A 183 -0.35 12.23 -14.73
N ALA A 184 0.99 12.22 -14.79
CA ALA A 184 1.80 11.30 -14.00
C ALA A 184 1.60 11.48 -12.48
N LEU A 185 1.56 12.72 -11.99
CA LEU A 185 1.37 13.04 -10.57
C LEU A 185 0.00 12.62 -10.03
N SER A 186 -1.00 12.50 -10.92
CA SER A 186 -2.37 12.12 -10.58
C SER A 186 -2.74 10.69 -10.98
N ASN A 187 -1.84 9.96 -11.64
CA ASN A 187 -2.04 8.58 -12.08
C ASN A 187 -1.41 7.58 -11.09
N ALA A 188 -2.21 6.71 -10.47
CA ALA A 188 -1.72 5.77 -9.44
C ALA A 188 -0.71 4.76 -9.98
N GLU A 189 -0.83 4.40 -11.24
CA GLU A 189 0.10 3.47 -11.89
C GLU A 189 1.54 4.02 -11.94
N SER A 190 1.72 5.34 -12.11
CA SER A 190 3.05 5.99 -12.04
C SER A 190 3.76 5.74 -10.70
N TYR A 191 2.99 5.71 -9.59
CA TYR A 191 3.51 5.45 -8.25
C TYR A 191 3.91 3.98 -8.09
N ALA A 192 3.11 3.05 -8.64
CA ALA A 192 3.42 1.63 -8.66
C ALA A 192 4.73 1.34 -9.42
N PHE A 193 4.93 1.97 -10.58
CA PHE A 193 6.13 1.82 -11.40
C PHE A 193 7.40 2.41 -10.78
N LEU A 194 7.32 3.62 -10.20
CA LEU A 194 8.47 4.26 -9.52
C LEU A 194 9.07 3.33 -8.45
N ARG A 195 8.21 2.62 -7.73
CA ARG A 195 8.61 1.70 -6.68
C ARG A 195 9.18 0.37 -7.21
N SER A 196 8.63 -0.17 -8.30
CA SER A 196 9.05 -1.48 -8.84
C SER A 196 10.52 -1.47 -9.24
N VAL A 197 10.98 -0.35 -9.83
CA VAL A 197 12.37 -0.21 -10.27
C VAL A 197 13.32 0.10 -9.11
N ALA A 198 12.89 0.85 -8.09
CA ALA A 198 13.70 1.10 -6.89
C ALA A 198 13.98 -0.20 -6.09
N GLN A 199 13.02 -1.14 -6.07
CA GLN A 199 13.20 -2.46 -5.45
C GLN A 199 14.20 -3.32 -6.23
N VAL A 200 14.12 -3.36 -7.57
CA VAL A 200 15.10 -4.07 -8.42
C VAL A 200 16.51 -3.48 -8.26
N ALA A 201 16.63 -2.16 -8.20
CA ALA A 201 17.91 -1.49 -8.00
C ALA A 201 18.55 -1.83 -6.64
N ARG A 202 17.76 -1.90 -5.57
CA ARG A 202 18.25 -2.32 -4.24
C ARG A 202 18.62 -3.80 -4.17
N LEU A 203 17.83 -4.69 -4.76
CA LEU A 203 18.15 -6.13 -4.78
C LEU A 203 19.46 -6.39 -5.52
N LYS A 204 19.73 -5.68 -6.62
CA LYS A 204 21.02 -5.76 -7.33
C LYS A 204 22.21 -5.22 -6.53
N GLN A 205 21.99 -4.27 -5.61
CA GLN A 205 23.05 -3.70 -4.77
C GLN A 205 23.35 -4.54 -3.52
N VAL A 206 22.38 -5.31 -3.01
CA VAL A 206 22.57 -6.20 -1.84
C VAL A 206 23.08 -7.58 -2.27
N ALA A 207 22.95 -7.93 -3.55
CA ALA A 207 23.47 -9.17 -4.14
C ALA A 207 24.90 -9.05 -4.71
N GLN A 208 25.62 -7.96 -4.43
CA GLN A 208 27.03 -7.75 -4.79
C GLN A 208 27.92 -7.75 -3.55
#